data_AF-A0A820WQQ1-F1
#
_entry.id   AF-A0A820WQQ1-F1
#
_cell.length_a   1.000
_cell.length_b   1.000
_cell.length_c   1.000
_cell.angle_alpha   90.00
_cell.angle_beta   90.00
_cell.angle_gamma   90.00
#
_symmetry.space_group_name_H-M   'P 1'
#
loop_
_entity.id
_entity.type
_entity.pdbx_description
1 polymer ?
#
loop_
_entity_poly.entity_id
_entity_poly.type
_entity_poly.pdbx_seq_one_letter_code
_entity_poly.pdbx_strand_id
1 'polypeptide(L)'
;MPLQQCWVDRINDKEWSSGSCSDTSLYLSTGDLSMRLYEYRLRPIIEFVKEWQLFGLNSKREGILNFTCANGKIALVISNIHAFQRLIELRLSTTFERLWSAPLDAVAHCCSFNYDEWIVKELLEFYIFLSMEKFGKNTKSKHIQ
;
A
#
# COMPACT_ATOMS: atom_id res chain seq x y z
N MET A 1 -30.55 1.81 -24.49
CA MET A 1 -29.85 2.74 -23.58
C MET A 1 -28.53 3.11 -24.23
N PRO A 2 -28.20 4.40 -24.42
CA PRO A 2 -26.91 4.78 -25.00
C PRO A 2 -25.80 4.48 -23.99
N LEU A 3 -24.70 3.87 -24.43
CA LEU A 3 -23.50 3.74 -23.63
C LEU A 3 -22.91 5.13 -23.42
N GLN A 4 -22.86 5.57 -22.17
CA GLN A 4 -22.24 6.84 -21.80
C GLN A 4 -20.75 6.76 -22.13
N GLN A 5 -20.31 7.58 -23.09
CA GLN A 5 -18.93 7.66 -23.51
C GLN A 5 -18.11 8.25 -22.35
N CYS A 6 -17.31 7.40 -21.70
CA CYS A 6 -16.41 7.83 -20.63
C CYS A 6 -15.17 8.45 -21.27
N TRP A 7 -14.97 9.75 -21.05
CA TRP A 7 -13.70 10.39 -21.37
C TRP A 7 -12.67 9.87 -20.38
N VAL A 8 -11.61 9.23 -20.89
CA VAL A 8 -10.48 8.78 -20.07
C VAL A 8 -9.45 9.89 -20.11
N ASP A 9 -9.47 10.75 -19.10
CA ASP A 9 -8.41 11.74 -18.90
C ASP A 9 -7.17 11.05 -18.34
N ARG A 10 -6.03 11.28 -18.97
CA ARG A 10 -4.75 10.76 -18.49
C ARG A 10 -4.28 11.56 -17.29
N ILE A 11 -4.01 10.86 -16.17
CA ILE A 11 -3.40 11.46 -14.99
C ILE A 11 -1.90 11.58 -15.22
N ASN A 12 -1.46 12.71 -15.82
CA ASN A 12 -0.06 13.05 -16.08
C ASN A 12 0.70 12.05 -16.98
N ASP A 13 1.86 12.43 -17.51
CA ASP A 13 2.72 11.58 -18.33
C ASP A 13 3.75 10.80 -17.49
N LYS A 14 3.31 10.23 -16.36
CA LYS A 14 4.15 9.40 -15.48
C LYS A 14 3.95 7.92 -15.75
N GLU A 15 5.03 7.15 -15.59
CA GLU A 15 4.97 5.69 -15.62
C GLU A 15 4.46 5.16 -14.28
N TRP A 16 3.14 4.93 -14.21
CA TRP A 16 2.46 4.40 -13.03
C TRP A 16 2.68 2.89 -12.93
N SER A 17 3.06 2.41 -11.74
CA SER A 17 3.33 0.99 -11.47
C SER A 17 2.19 0.29 -10.74
N SER A 18 1.57 0.96 -9.78
CA SER A 18 0.46 0.40 -9.01
C SER A 18 -0.47 1.50 -8.50
N GLY A 19 -1.70 1.11 -8.16
CA GLY A 19 -2.77 2.02 -7.76
C GLY A 19 -3.77 1.36 -6.83
N SER A 20 -4.28 2.13 -5.86
CA SER A 20 -5.39 1.75 -4.99
C SER A 20 -6.21 2.99 -4.66
N CYS A 21 -7.51 2.85 -4.43
CA CYS A 21 -8.37 3.97 -4.05
C CYS A 21 -9.11 3.71 -2.74
N SER A 22 -9.51 4.80 -2.09
CA SER A 22 -10.60 4.87 -1.13
C SER A 22 -11.82 5.51 -1.82
N ASP A 23 -12.88 5.75 -1.05
CA ASP A 23 -14.08 6.45 -1.55
C ASP A 23 -13.79 7.88 -2.04
N THR A 24 -12.75 8.52 -1.50
CA THR A 24 -12.45 9.95 -1.74
C THR A 24 -11.13 10.18 -2.45
N SER A 25 -10.19 9.24 -2.36
CA SER A 25 -8.81 9.44 -2.83
C SER A 25 -8.34 8.27 -3.69
N LEU A 26 -7.61 8.57 -4.75
CA LEU A 26 -6.82 7.63 -5.54
C LEU A 26 -5.35 7.79 -5.17
N TYR A 27 -4.70 6.67 -4.89
CA TYR A 27 -3.28 6.62 -4.60
C TYR A 27 -2.58 5.90 -5.75
N LEU A 28 -1.44 6.44 -6.23
CA LEU A 28 -0.66 5.90 -7.33
C LEU A 28 0.83 5.86 -6.97
N SER A 29 1.56 4.81 -7.36
CA SER A 29 3.03 4.76 -7.28
C SER A 29 3.67 4.80 -8.66
N THR A 30 4.92 5.25 -8.77
CA THR A 30 5.67 5.19 -10.04
C THR A 30 6.55 3.95 -10.13
N GLY A 31 6.89 3.52 -11.35
CA GLY A 31 7.74 2.37 -11.61
C GLY A 31 9.21 2.76 -11.71
N ASP A 32 9.98 2.64 -10.63
CA ASP A 32 11.41 2.99 -10.63
C ASP A 32 12.13 2.70 -9.29
N LEU A 33 11.63 1.75 -8.47
CA LEU A 33 12.01 1.70 -7.05
C LEU A 33 11.76 3.04 -6.36
N SER A 34 10.77 3.81 -6.81
CA SER A 34 10.42 5.01 -6.08
C SER A 34 9.76 4.64 -4.77
N MET A 35 10.14 5.38 -3.76
CA MET A 35 9.47 5.45 -2.48
C MET A 35 8.37 6.51 -2.53
N ARG A 36 7.75 6.73 -3.69
CA ARG A 36 6.80 7.82 -3.93
C ARG A 36 5.40 7.29 -4.11
N LEU A 37 4.49 7.87 -3.35
CA LEU A 37 3.06 7.60 -3.45
C LEU A 37 2.33 8.93 -3.68
N TYR A 38 1.58 9.02 -4.76
CA TYR A 38 0.85 10.20 -5.19
C TYR A 38 -0.60 10.05 -4.78
N GLU A 39 -1.14 11.04 -4.08
CA GLU A 39 -2.56 11.10 -3.72
C GLU A 39 -3.29 12.09 -4.63
N TYR A 40 -4.43 11.64 -5.15
CA TYR A 40 -5.37 12.42 -5.93
C TYR A 40 -6.74 12.35 -5.27
N ARG A 41 -7.46 13.47 -5.20
CA ARG A 41 -8.87 13.50 -4.78
C ARG A 41 -9.72 13.08 -5.98
N LEU A 42 -10.69 12.19 -5.80
CA LEU A 42 -11.50 11.63 -6.90
C LEU A 42 -12.68 12.51 -7.34
N ARG A 43 -13.22 13.35 -6.45
CA ARG A 43 -14.45 14.11 -6.70
C ARG A 43 -14.32 15.57 -6.30
N PRO A 44 -15.01 16.49 -7.02
CA PRO A 44 -15.81 16.27 -8.23
C PRO A 44 -14.97 16.06 -9.50
N ILE A 45 -13.68 16.41 -9.46
CA ILE A 45 -12.70 16.23 -10.52
C ILE A 45 -11.47 15.58 -9.90
N ILE A 46 -10.74 14.78 -10.68
CA ILE A 46 -9.48 14.20 -10.23
C ILE A 46 -8.44 15.32 -10.06
N GLU A 47 -8.05 15.58 -8.82
CA GLU A 47 -7.14 16.67 -8.46
C GLU A 47 -5.93 16.12 -7.70
N PHE A 48 -4.72 16.53 -8.07
CA PHE A 48 -3.53 16.19 -7.31
C PHE A 48 -3.59 16.82 -5.91
N VAL A 49 -3.43 16.00 -4.87
CA VAL A 49 -3.45 16.47 -3.47
C VAL A 49 -2.02 16.64 -2.97
N LYS A 50 -1.24 15.56 -3.01
CA LYS A 50 0.13 15.54 -2.47
C LYS A 50 0.94 14.36 -2.94
N GLU A 51 2.26 14.52 -2.86
CA GLU A 51 3.24 13.44 -2.98
C GLU A 51 3.72 13.05 -1.59
N TRP A 52 3.63 11.76 -1.29
CA TRP A 52 4.21 11.15 -0.12
C TRP A 52 5.53 10.51 -0.49
N GLN A 53 6.56 10.82 0.29
CA GLN A 53 7.83 10.12 0.22
C GLN A 53 7.95 9.20 1.45
N LEU A 54 8.12 7.90 1.23
CA LEU A 54 8.43 7.00 2.32
C LEU A 54 9.85 7.31 2.80
N PHE A 55 9.95 7.79 4.02
CA PHE A 55 11.23 7.92 4.70
C PHE A 55 11.44 6.66 5.54
N GLY A 56 12.44 5.86 5.17
CA GLY A 56 13.03 4.87 6.08
C GLY A 56 13.08 3.46 5.54
N LEU A 57 14.30 3.07 5.16
CA LEU A 57 15.08 1.89 5.56
C LEU A 57 16.51 2.10 4.97
N ASN A 58 17.17 3.21 5.31
CA ASN A 58 18.62 3.45 5.08
C ASN A 58 19.20 3.23 3.66
N SER A 59 18.40 3.09 2.60
CA SER A 59 18.89 2.65 1.29
C SER A 59 18.22 3.41 0.15
N LYS A 60 19.02 3.97 -0.77
CA LYS A 60 18.54 4.61 -2.02
C LYS A 60 17.88 3.61 -3.00
N ARG A 61 17.51 2.41 -2.56
CA ARG A 61 17.24 1.24 -3.43
C ARG A 61 16.00 0.46 -3.00
N GLU A 62 15.06 1.15 -2.39
CA GLU A 62 13.84 0.59 -1.87
C GLU A 62 12.66 1.12 -2.65
N GLY A 63 11.77 0.23 -3.05
CA GLY A 63 10.60 0.58 -3.84
C GLY A 63 9.33 0.04 -3.22
N ILE A 64 8.23 0.75 -3.47
CA ILE A 64 6.89 0.19 -3.28
C ILE A 64 6.68 -0.87 -4.36
N LEU A 65 6.51 -2.13 -3.98
CA LEU A 65 6.14 -3.21 -4.90
C LEU A 65 4.64 -3.22 -5.18
N ASN A 66 3.86 -3.04 -4.12
CA ASN A 66 2.40 -3.03 -4.18
C ASN A 66 1.85 -2.34 -2.93
N PHE A 67 0.61 -1.88 -2.99
CA PHE A 67 -0.08 -1.35 -1.84
C PHE A 67 -1.60 -1.47 -1.97
N THR A 68 -2.29 -1.34 -0.86
CA THR A 68 -3.75 -1.29 -0.81
C THR A 68 -4.19 -0.27 0.24
N CYS A 69 -5.23 0.49 -0.10
CA CYS A 69 -5.85 1.46 0.79
C CYS A 69 -7.21 0.93 1.27
N ALA A 70 -7.44 0.99 2.57
CA ALA A 70 -8.73 0.66 3.18
C ALA A 70 -8.86 1.33 4.55
N ASN A 71 -10.05 1.83 4.87
CA ASN A 71 -10.42 2.32 6.21
C ASN A 71 -9.44 3.36 6.79
N GLY A 72 -9.03 4.32 5.96
CA GLY A 72 -8.11 5.38 6.35
C GLY A 72 -6.67 4.91 6.58
N LYS A 73 -6.32 3.70 6.13
CA LYS A 73 -4.99 3.10 6.26
C LYS A 73 -4.47 2.64 4.90
N ILE A 74 -3.15 2.63 4.74
CA ILE A 74 -2.46 2.18 3.54
C ILE A 74 -1.47 1.09 3.95
N ALA A 75 -1.68 -0.13 3.45
CA ALA A 75 -0.73 -1.22 3.57
C ALA A 75 0.22 -1.19 2.36
N LEU A 76 1.52 -1.16 2.61
CA LEU A 76 2.59 -1.01 1.64
C LEU A 76 3.49 -2.24 1.72
N VAL A 77 3.69 -2.91 0.59
CA VAL A 77 4.74 -3.94 0.44
C VAL A 77 5.95 -3.26 -0.16
N ILE A 78 7.04 -3.20 0.61
CA ILE A 78 8.27 -2.49 0.27
C ILE A 78 9.36 -3.53 0.05
N SER A 79 10.20 -3.32 -0.96
CA SER A 79 11.32 -4.20 -1.26
C SER A 79 12.60 -3.42 -1.45
N ASN A 80 13.66 -3.89 -0.80
CA ASN A 80 15.03 -3.55 -1.11
C ASN A 80 15.58 -4.63 -2.05
N ILE A 81 15.68 -4.30 -3.34
CA ILE A 81 16.03 -5.28 -4.37
C ILE A 81 17.46 -5.82 -4.24
N HIS A 82 18.37 -5.09 -3.59
CA HIS A 82 19.77 -5.52 -3.46
C HIS A 82 20.00 -6.38 -2.23
N ALA A 83 19.35 -6.03 -1.11
CA ALA A 83 19.44 -6.80 0.11
C ALA A 83 18.51 -8.03 0.09
N PHE A 84 17.66 -8.16 -0.94
CA PHE A 84 16.57 -9.14 -1.00
C PHE A 84 15.66 -9.08 0.22
N GLN A 85 15.60 -7.92 0.88
CA GLN A 85 14.78 -7.68 2.06
C GLN A 85 13.44 -7.12 1.61
N ARG A 86 12.37 -7.64 2.21
CA ARG A 86 11.02 -7.14 2.01
C ARG A 86 10.40 -6.88 3.35
N LEU A 87 9.51 -5.91 3.38
CA LEU A 87 8.66 -5.71 4.53
C LEU A 87 7.29 -5.23 4.12
N ILE A 88 6.35 -5.38 5.03
CA ILE A 88 5.06 -4.74 4.96
C ILE A 88 5.00 -3.63 6.02
N GLU A 89 4.46 -2.49 5.61
CA GLU A 89 4.16 -1.36 6.46
C GLU A 89 2.69 -1.03 6.40
N LEU A 90 2.09 -0.72 7.55
CA LEU A 90 0.78 -0.09 7.60
C LEU A 90 0.94 1.35 8.03
N ARG A 91 0.36 2.26 7.27
CA ARG A 91 0.42 3.70 7.51
C ARG A 91 -0.98 4.30 7.59
N LEU A 92 -1.13 5.39 8.32
CA LEU A 92 -2.34 6.22 8.24
C LEU A 92 -2.40 6.92 6.88
N SER A 93 -3.54 6.90 6.19
CA SER A 93 -3.65 7.55 4.88
C SER A 93 -3.63 9.08 4.97
N THR A 94 -4.01 9.64 6.11
CA THR A 94 -4.11 11.10 6.33
C THR A 94 -2.76 11.74 6.58
N THR A 95 -1.94 11.14 7.45
CA THR A 95 -0.64 11.66 7.92
C THR A 95 0.55 10.91 7.34
N PHE A 96 0.33 9.73 6.75
CA PHE A 96 1.38 8.80 6.31
C PHE A 96 2.32 8.32 7.43
N GLU A 97 1.88 8.49 8.68
CA GLU A 97 2.53 7.96 9.87
C GLU A 97 2.50 6.43 9.86
N ARG A 98 3.64 5.81 10.18
CA ARG A 98 3.77 4.35 10.27
C ARG A 98 3.11 3.86 11.56
N LEU A 99 2.08 3.04 11.41
CA LEU A 99 1.40 2.36 12.52
C LEU A 99 2.15 1.10 12.95
N TRP A 100 2.58 0.28 12.00
CA TRP A 100 3.42 -0.90 12.26
C TRP A 100 4.19 -1.33 11.00
N SER A 101 5.18 -2.19 11.20
CA SER A 101 5.95 -2.84 10.13
C SER A 101 6.35 -4.26 10.52
N ALA A 102 6.42 -5.18 9.55
CA ALA A 102 6.97 -6.52 9.75
C ALA A 102 7.79 -6.95 8.52
N PRO A 103 8.90 -7.67 8.71
CA PRO A 103 9.64 -8.27 7.60
C PRO A 103 8.77 -9.30 6.87
N LEU A 104 9.07 -9.49 5.58
CA LEU A 104 8.47 -10.52 4.72
C LEU A 104 9.60 -11.36 4.12
N ASP A 105 9.38 -12.67 4.04
CA ASP A 105 10.37 -13.59 3.45
C ASP A 105 10.23 -13.66 1.92
N ALA A 106 9.01 -13.47 1.40
CA ALA A 106 8.72 -13.43 -0.03
C ALA A 106 7.90 -12.20 -0.45
N VAL A 107 7.62 -12.11 -1.75
CA VAL A 107 6.70 -11.10 -2.29
C VAL A 107 5.31 -11.38 -1.75
N ALA A 108 4.65 -10.34 -1.26
CA ALA A 108 3.33 -10.45 -0.68
C ALA A 108 2.29 -9.61 -1.43
N HIS A 109 1.05 -10.09 -1.40
CA HIS A 109 -0.14 -9.29 -1.66
C HIS A 109 -0.85 -9.05 -0.34
N CYS A 110 -1.40 -7.84 -0.18
CA CYS A 110 -2.20 -7.50 0.98
C CYS A 110 -3.60 -7.07 0.56
N CYS A 111 -4.60 -7.41 1.37
CA CYS A 111 -5.95 -6.87 1.25
C CYS A 111 -6.54 -6.68 2.64
N SER A 112 -7.52 -5.77 2.73
CA SER A 112 -8.28 -5.60 3.97
C SER A 112 -9.32 -6.71 4.11
N PHE A 113 -9.57 -7.12 5.35
CA PHE A 113 -10.57 -8.09 5.76
C PHE A 113 -11.32 -7.53 6.97
N ASN A 114 -12.66 -7.51 6.93
CA ASN A 114 -13.51 -7.07 8.04
C ASN A 114 -13.11 -5.72 8.69
N TYR A 115 -12.80 -4.73 7.86
CA TYR A 115 -12.47 -3.35 8.23
C TYR A 115 -11.13 -3.12 8.98
N ASP A 116 -10.81 -3.91 10.00
CA ASP A 116 -9.63 -3.70 10.85
C ASP A 116 -8.59 -4.82 10.77
N GLU A 117 -8.83 -5.83 9.95
CA GLU A 117 -7.88 -6.91 9.72
C GLU A 117 -7.26 -6.81 8.33
N TRP A 118 -6.04 -7.31 8.22
CA TRP A 118 -5.33 -7.36 6.95
C TRP A 118 -4.86 -8.79 6.70
N ILE A 119 -5.13 -9.28 5.49
CA ILE A 119 -4.62 -10.56 5.02
C ILE A 119 -3.38 -10.26 4.20
N VAL A 120 -2.28 -10.90 4.58
CA VAL A 120 -1.04 -10.89 3.81
C VAL A 120 -0.81 -12.29 3.27
N LYS A 121 -0.71 -12.40 1.94
CA LYS A 121 -0.40 -13.64 1.24
C LYS A 121 0.98 -13.53 0.61
N GLU A 122 1.90 -14.37 1.04
CA GLU A 122 3.20 -14.52 0.39
C GLU A 122 3.12 -15.50 -0.79
N LEU A 123 3.96 -15.33 -1.82
CA LEU A 123 3.92 -16.18 -3.02
C LEU A 123 4.24 -17.65 -2.74
N LEU A 124 5.01 -17.95 -1.70
CA LEU A 124 5.51 -19.30 -1.39
C LEU A 124 4.79 -19.97 -0.22
N GLU A 125 4.14 -19.21 0.65
CA GLU A 125 3.38 -19.72 1.79
C GLU A 125 2.15 -18.85 2.04
N PHE A 126 1.06 -19.47 2.49
CA PHE A 126 -0.16 -18.75 2.81
C PHE A 126 -0.25 -18.41 4.31
N TYR A 127 -0.75 -17.20 4.59
CA TYR A 127 -1.38 -16.70 5.82
C TYR A 127 -0.51 -16.00 6.88
N ILE A 128 -0.63 -14.67 6.89
CA ILE A 128 -0.61 -13.89 8.14
C ILE A 128 -1.92 -13.11 8.22
N PHE A 129 -2.71 -13.37 9.27
CA PHE A 129 -3.84 -12.53 9.68
C PHE A 129 -3.33 -11.51 10.69
N LEU A 130 -3.31 -10.24 10.30
CA LEU A 130 -2.97 -9.15 11.19
C LEU A 130 -4.26 -8.52 11.69
N SER A 131 -4.69 -8.94 12.88
CA SER A 131 -5.80 -8.33 13.60
C SER A 131 -5.28 -7.16 14.43
N MET A 132 -5.74 -5.95 14.13
CA MET A 132 -5.21 -4.72 14.74
C MET A 132 -5.60 -4.53 16.21
N GLU A 133 -6.58 -5.26 16.75
CA GLU A 133 -7.00 -5.16 18.15
C GLU A 133 -5.89 -5.54 19.16
N LYS A 134 -4.84 -6.24 18.73
CA LYS A 134 -3.82 -6.81 19.64
C LYS A 134 -2.46 -6.11 19.65
N PHE A 135 -2.20 -5.15 18.77
CA PHE A 135 -0.86 -4.54 18.69
C PHE A 135 -0.55 -3.52 19.80
N GLY A 136 -1.49 -3.25 20.70
CA GLY A 136 -1.23 -2.53 21.96
C GLY A 136 -0.51 -3.34 23.05
N LYS A 137 -0.42 -4.68 22.92
CA LYS A 137 0.34 -5.54 23.86
C LYS A 137 0.92 -6.75 23.11
N ASN A 138 2.24 -6.80 23.01
CA ASN A 138 3.09 -7.96 22.63
C ASN A 138 2.29 -9.27 22.45
N THR A 139 1.89 -9.60 21.22
CA THR A 139 1.36 -10.94 20.93
C THR A 139 1.86 -11.51 19.62
N LYS A 140 2.14 -12.81 19.70
CA LYS A 140 2.80 -13.67 18.71
C LYS A 140 1.92 -13.85 17.47
N SER A 141 2.57 -13.88 16.30
CA SER A 141 1.96 -14.42 15.08
C SER A 141 1.43 -15.83 15.37
N LYS A 142 0.21 -16.12 14.90
CA LYS A 142 -0.33 -17.48 14.90
C LYS A 142 -0.21 -18.02 13.49
N HIS A 143 0.68 -18.99 13.30
CA HIS A 143 0.57 -19.93 12.20
C HIS A 143 -0.68 -20.78 12.42
N ILE A 144 -1.57 -20.81 11.44
CA ILE A 144 -2.64 -21.79 11.37
C ILE A 144 -2.32 -22.67 10.16
N GLN A 145 -1.99 -23.94 10.44
CA GLN A 145 -1.81 -24.99 9.43
C GLN A 145 -3.16 -25.42 8.87
#